data_AF-A0A4V0ZGJ6-F1
#
_entry.id   AF-A0A4V0ZGJ6-F1
#
_cell.length_a   1.000
_cell.length_b   1.000
_cell.length_c   1.000
_cell.angle_alpha   90.00
_cell.angle_beta   90.00
_cell.angle_gamma   90.00
#
_symmetry.space_group_name_H-M   'P 1'
#
loop_
_entity.id
_entity.type
_entity.pdbx_description
1 polymer ?
#
loop_
_entity_poly.entity_id
_entity_poly.type
_entity_poly.pdbx_seq_one_letter_code
_entity_poly.pdbx_strand_id
1 'polypeptide(L)'
;MNIVLESSWQALKEVAFMFVTGCIMSVLTIFHFGDLSQAFNHSGWCFLSVSLHLLSILEFMAGFNQNTDKDNLNQKVGVSISLGGLVLSVLLLNLSVTATFENKAISFPYYSALLWGLISLGVFNRFMSRNILLQRKAGRVKSV
;
A
#
# COMPACT_ATOMS: atom_id res chain seq x y z
N MET A 1 -3.70 26.07 7.52
CA MET A 1 -4.43 24.80 7.26
C MET A 1 -4.05 23.82 8.36
N ASN A 2 -4.97 23.00 8.88
CA ASN A 2 -4.66 22.04 9.95
C ASN A 2 -3.65 20.99 9.43
N ILE A 3 -2.54 20.73 10.14
CA ILE A 3 -1.48 19.78 9.72
C ILE A 3 -2.08 18.41 9.38
N VAL A 4 -3.13 17.99 10.10
CA VAL A 4 -3.85 16.73 9.84
C VAL A 4 -4.58 16.74 8.49
N LEU A 5 -5.20 17.87 8.12
CA LEU A 5 -5.88 18.01 6.82
C LEU A 5 -4.87 18.01 5.67
N GLU A 6 -3.76 18.72 5.82
CA GLU A 6 -2.72 18.79 4.79
C GLU A 6 -2.03 17.44 4.57
N SER A 7 -1.71 16.73 5.66
CA SER A 7 -1.12 15.39 5.61
C SER A 7 -2.06 14.35 5.01
N SER A 8 -3.34 14.37 5.39
CA SER A 8 -4.37 13.50 4.81
C SER A 8 -4.59 13.80 3.32
N TRP A 9 -4.59 15.08 2.94
CA TRP A 9 -4.74 15.49 1.54
C TRP A 9 -3.56 15.05 0.67
N GLN A 10 -2.34 15.13 1.20
CA GLN A 10 -1.16 14.64 0.48
C GLN A 10 -1.17 13.10 0.35
N ALA A 11 -1.49 12.39 1.43
CA ALA A 11 -1.64 10.93 1.38
C ALA A 11 -2.71 10.50 0.36
N LEU A 12 -3.85 11.21 0.32
CA LEU A 12 -4.91 10.96 -0.64
C LEU A 12 -4.41 11.11 -2.08
N LYS A 13 -3.67 12.17 -2.40
CA LYS A 13 -3.10 12.39 -3.74
C LYS A 13 -2.13 11.29 -4.12
N GLU A 14 -1.25 10.89 -3.21
CA GLU A 14 -0.26 9.84 -3.45
C GLU A 14 -0.94 8.49 -3.67
N VAL A 15 -1.93 8.13 -2.84
CA VAL A 15 -2.73 6.91 -3.01
C VAL A 15 -3.49 6.96 -4.35
N ALA A 16 -4.20 8.05 -4.64
CA ALA A 16 -4.94 8.21 -5.89
C ALA A 16 -4.02 8.05 -7.11
N PHE A 17 -2.81 8.62 -7.07
CA PHE A 17 -1.83 8.47 -8.13
C PHE A 17 -1.38 7.00 -8.30
N MET A 18 -1.14 6.26 -7.21
CA MET A 18 -0.79 4.84 -7.29
C MET A 18 -1.92 3.98 -7.89
N PHE A 19 -3.18 4.34 -7.60
CA PHE A 19 -4.34 3.66 -8.17
C PHE A 19 -4.43 3.83 -9.71
N VAL A 20 -3.89 4.91 -10.28
CA VAL A 20 -3.90 5.14 -11.73
C VAL A 20 -3.30 3.95 -12.49
N THR A 21 -2.16 3.42 -12.02
CA THR A 21 -1.52 2.27 -12.68
C THR A 21 -2.41 1.03 -12.63
N GLY A 22 -3.07 0.76 -11.50
CA GLY A 22 -4.03 -0.34 -11.38
C GLY A 22 -5.22 -0.17 -12.33
N CYS A 23 -5.78 1.04 -12.41
CA CYS A 23 -6.89 1.37 -13.30
C CYS A 23 -6.51 1.22 -14.79
N ILE A 24 -5.34 1.71 -15.21
CA ILE A 24 -4.87 1.57 -16.61
C ILE A 24 -4.76 0.09 -16.96
N MET A 25 -4.16 -0.72 -16.10
CA MET A 25 -4.02 -2.16 -16.33
C MET A 25 -5.38 -2.88 -16.35
N SER A 26 -6.34 -2.47 -15.51
CA SER A 26 -7.70 -2.98 -15.55
C SER A 26 -8.38 -2.69 -16.89
N VAL A 27 -8.26 -1.47 -17.41
CA VAL A 27 -8.82 -1.09 -18.72
C VAL A 27 -8.21 -1.95 -19.82
N LEU A 28 -6.88 -2.10 -19.84
CA LEU A 28 -6.20 -2.96 -20.82
C LEU A 28 -6.65 -4.42 -20.74
N THR A 29 -6.84 -4.94 -19.52
CA THR A 29 -7.30 -6.33 -19.30
C THR A 29 -8.73 -6.52 -19.82
N ILE A 30 -9.62 -5.55 -19.62
CA ILE A 30 -11.00 -5.59 -20.13
C ILE A 30 -11.00 -5.58 -21.66
N PHE A 31 -10.21 -4.70 -22.29
CA PHE A 31 -10.14 -4.65 -23.75
C PHE A 31 -9.55 -5.92 -24.37
N HIS A 32 -8.62 -6.59 -23.69
CA HIS A 32 -7.97 -7.80 -24.21
C HIS A 32 -8.80 -9.06 -24.01
N PHE A 33 -9.38 -9.26 -22.82
CA PHE A 33 -10.07 -10.51 -22.45
C PHE A 33 -11.60 -10.40 -22.47
N GLY A 34 -12.17 -9.19 -22.52
CA GLY A 34 -13.62 -8.97 -22.49
C GLY A 34 -14.28 -9.29 -21.13
N ASP A 35 -13.50 -9.57 -20.09
CA ASP A 35 -14.00 -10.03 -18.79
C ASP A 35 -13.63 -9.06 -17.66
N LEU A 36 -14.67 -8.48 -17.04
CA LEU A 36 -14.56 -7.62 -15.86
C LEU A 36 -13.94 -8.36 -14.66
N SER A 37 -14.15 -9.66 -14.52
CA SER A 37 -13.63 -10.43 -13.38
C SER A 37 -12.10 -10.47 -13.38
N GLN A 38 -11.47 -10.52 -14.57
CA GLN A 38 -10.02 -10.48 -14.71
C GLN A 38 -9.46 -9.09 -14.43
N ALA A 39 -10.23 -8.04 -14.72
CA ALA A 39 -9.86 -6.66 -14.46
C ALA A 39 -9.69 -6.33 -12.97
N PHE A 40 -10.27 -7.13 -12.07
CA PHE A 40 -10.12 -6.96 -10.61
C PHE A 40 -9.17 -7.97 -9.98
N ASN A 41 -8.62 -8.91 -10.76
CA ASN A 41 -7.74 -9.97 -10.27
C ASN A 41 -6.34 -9.97 -10.91
N HIS A 42 -6.05 -8.99 -11.78
CA HIS A 42 -4.74 -8.85 -12.44
C HIS A 42 -3.61 -8.40 -11.49
N SER A 43 -2.38 -8.56 -11.96
CA SER A 43 -1.15 -8.31 -11.22
C SER A 43 -0.91 -6.85 -10.86
N GLY A 44 -1.47 -5.89 -11.61
CA GLY A 44 -1.35 -4.46 -11.33
C GLY A 44 -1.95 -4.05 -9.98
N TRP A 45 -3.01 -4.71 -9.53
CA TRP A 45 -3.54 -4.50 -8.18
C TRP A 45 -2.59 -5.04 -7.09
N CYS A 46 -1.88 -6.13 -7.36
CA CYS A 46 -0.84 -6.64 -6.47
C CYS A 46 0.34 -5.66 -6.39
N PHE A 47 0.76 -5.08 -7.52
CA PHE A 47 1.81 -4.04 -7.54
C PHE A 47 1.43 -2.79 -6.73
N LEU A 48 0.17 -2.35 -6.81
CA LEU A 48 -0.35 -1.29 -5.97
C LEU A 48 -0.21 -1.66 -4.48
N SER A 49 -0.65 -2.85 -4.10
CA SER A 49 -0.57 -3.34 -2.72
C SER A 49 0.87 -3.38 -2.21
N VAL A 50 1.81 -3.91 -3.00
CA VAL A 50 3.26 -3.92 -2.70
C VAL A 50 3.77 -2.49 -2.48
N SER A 51 3.41 -1.56 -3.38
CA SER A 51 3.88 -0.17 -3.33
C SER A 51 3.40 0.57 -2.09
N LEU A 52 2.13 0.38 -1.71
CA LEU A 52 1.55 0.96 -0.50
C LEU A 52 2.32 0.52 0.76
N HIS A 53 2.52 -0.79 0.92
CA HIS A 53 3.22 -1.33 2.08
C HIS A 53 4.70 -0.93 2.11
N LEU A 54 5.38 -0.94 0.97
CA LEU A 54 6.78 -0.50 0.87
C LEU A 54 6.95 0.96 1.29
N LEU A 55 6.09 1.86 0.80
CA LEU A 55 6.15 3.28 1.16
C LEU A 55 5.81 3.51 2.64
N SER A 56 4.84 2.77 3.19
CA SER A 56 4.54 2.83 4.62
C SER A 56 5.74 2.44 5.49
N ILE A 57 6.50 1.39 5.11
CA ILE A 57 7.74 1.01 5.82
C ILE A 57 8.72 2.18 5.86
N LEU A 58 9.02 2.77 4.70
CA LEU A 58 9.98 3.88 4.59
C LEU A 58 9.56 5.08 5.45
N GLU A 59 8.27 5.41 5.45
CA GLU A 59 7.77 6.52 6.25
C GLU A 59 7.68 6.24 7.74
N PHE A 60 7.34 5.02 8.17
CA PHE A 60 7.40 4.65 9.58
C PHE A 60 8.83 4.73 10.12
N MET A 61 9.82 4.28 9.34
CA MET A 61 11.23 4.42 9.69
C MET A 61 11.65 5.90 9.81
N ALA A 62 11.24 6.75 8.85
CA ALA A 62 11.57 8.16 8.88
C ALA A 62 10.85 8.94 10.00
N GLY A 63 9.60 8.57 10.30
CA GLY A 63 8.75 9.24 11.28
C GLY A 63 9.18 9.04 12.73
N PHE A 64 9.76 7.88 13.05
CA PHE A 64 10.11 7.48 14.42
C PHE A 64 11.62 7.47 14.73
N ASN A 65 12.41 8.28 14.04
CA ASN A 65 13.87 8.36 14.22
C ASN A 65 14.33 9.22 15.43
N GLN A 66 13.60 9.21 16.56
CA GLN A 66 13.94 10.02 17.75
C GLN A 66 14.60 9.21 18.89
N ASN A 67 14.90 7.92 18.66
CA ASN A 67 15.60 7.02 19.59
C ASN A 67 15.02 6.97 21.02
N THR A 68 13.72 7.20 21.19
CA THR A 68 13.02 6.92 22.46
C THR A 68 12.46 5.51 22.46
N ASP A 69 12.36 4.84 23.62
CA ASP A 69 11.82 3.47 23.70
C ASP A 69 10.40 3.36 23.14
N LYS A 70 9.58 4.38 23.38
CA LYS A 70 8.20 4.46 22.86
C LYS A 70 8.19 4.60 21.33
N ASP A 71 9.05 5.44 20.77
CA ASP A 71 9.14 5.60 19.31
C ASP A 71 9.72 4.35 18.65
N ASN A 72 10.71 3.70 19.28
CA ASN A 72 11.27 2.42 18.83
C ASN A 72 10.21 1.30 18.78
N LEU A 73 9.36 1.21 19.80
CA LEU A 73 8.25 0.25 19.83
C LEU A 73 7.24 0.53 18.71
N ASN A 74 6.80 1.79 18.59
CA ASN A 74 5.83 2.19 17.56
C ASN A 74 6.38 1.98 16.14
N GLN A 75 7.65 2.28 15.92
CA GLN A 75 8.35 2.02 14.67
C GLN A 75 8.34 0.52 14.36
N LYS A 76 8.75 -0.32 15.32
CA LYS A 76 8.77 -1.78 15.15
C LYS A 76 7.39 -2.31 14.80
N VAL A 77 6.34 -1.86 15.47
CA VAL A 77 4.96 -2.29 15.20
C VAL A 77 4.53 -1.87 13.79
N GLY A 78 4.66 -0.58 13.44
CA GLY A 78 4.25 -0.06 12.13
C GLY A 78 5.01 -0.71 10.97
N VAL A 79 6.33 -0.87 11.12
CA VAL A 79 7.18 -1.56 10.13
C VAL A 79 6.81 -3.05 10.05
N SER A 80 6.58 -3.73 11.16
CA SER A 80 6.25 -5.18 11.14
C SER A 80 4.91 -5.45 10.46
N ILE A 81 3.88 -4.65 10.76
CA ILE A 81 2.57 -4.77 10.10
C ILE A 81 2.71 -4.53 8.59
N SER A 82 3.43 -3.48 8.20
CA SER A 82 3.64 -3.15 6.78
C SER A 82 4.50 -4.20 6.07
N LEU A 83 5.49 -4.78 6.75
CA LEU A 83 6.33 -5.86 6.23
C LEU A 83 5.53 -7.15 6.02
N GLY A 84 4.66 -7.50 6.98
CA GLY A 84 3.74 -8.62 6.83
C GLY A 84 2.81 -8.43 5.63
N GLY A 85 2.25 -7.22 5.48
CA GLY A 85 1.47 -6.83 4.31
C GLY A 85 2.25 -6.98 3.01
N LEU A 86 3.48 -6.44 2.97
CA LEU A 86 4.37 -6.53 1.81
C LEU A 86 4.64 -7.97 1.38
N VAL A 87 5.00 -8.84 2.32
CA VAL A 87 5.28 -10.26 2.03
C VAL A 87 4.04 -10.94 1.43
N LEU A 88 2.86 -10.74 2.02
CA LEU A 88 1.62 -11.31 1.50
C LEU A 88 1.28 -10.75 0.11
N SER A 89 1.48 -9.45 -0.13
CA SER A 89 1.26 -8.82 -1.44
C SER A 89 2.21 -9.38 -2.51
N VAL A 90 3.47 -9.66 -2.16
CA VAL A 90 4.44 -10.30 -3.06
C VAL A 90 4.04 -11.75 -3.38
N LEU A 91 3.53 -12.50 -2.39
CA LEU A 91 3.02 -13.86 -2.63
C LEU A 91 1.83 -13.84 -3.59
N LEU A 92 0.88 -12.91 -3.40
CA LEU A 92 -0.24 -12.73 -4.33
C LEU A 92 0.20 -12.30 -5.71
N LEU A 93 1.19 -11.41 -5.81
CA LEU A 93 1.77 -11.01 -7.09
C LEU A 93 2.36 -12.22 -7.82
N ASN A 94 3.13 -13.06 -7.13
CA ASN A 94 3.71 -14.27 -7.72
C ASN A 94 2.62 -15.23 -8.21
N LEU A 95 1.54 -15.43 -7.43
CA LEU A 95 0.40 -16.23 -7.85
C LEU A 95 -0.26 -15.67 -9.11
N SER A 96 -0.48 -14.34 -9.16
CA SER A 96 -1.08 -13.66 -10.31
C SER A 96 -0.23 -13.79 -11.58
N VAL A 97 1.08 -13.55 -11.45
CA VAL A 97 2.02 -13.65 -12.57
C VAL A 97 2.13 -15.09 -13.07
N THR A 98 2.23 -16.07 -12.17
CA THR A 98 2.29 -17.49 -12.54
C THR A 98 1.00 -17.94 -13.24
N ALA A 99 -0.16 -17.55 -12.72
CA ALA A 99 -1.45 -17.84 -13.34
C ALA A 99 -1.56 -17.24 -14.75
N THR A 100 -1.08 -16.00 -14.93
CA THR A 100 -1.02 -15.34 -16.24
C THR A 100 -0.09 -16.09 -17.20
N PHE A 101 1.10 -16.50 -16.73
CA PHE A 101 2.09 -17.19 -17.55
C PHE A 101 1.64 -18.60 -17.96
N GLU A 102 1.00 -19.34 -17.06
CA GLU A 102 0.46 -20.67 -17.33
C GLU A 102 -0.90 -20.64 -18.05
N ASN A 103 -1.46 -19.45 -18.30
CA ASN A 103 -2.81 -19.25 -18.84
C ASN A 103 -3.89 -20.03 -18.06
N LYS A 104 -3.75 -20.04 -16.72
CA LYS A 104 -4.67 -20.73 -15.80
C LYS A 104 -5.40 -19.71 -14.95
N ALA A 105 -6.64 -20.03 -14.59
CA ALA A 105 -7.35 -19.29 -13.57
C ALA A 105 -6.65 -19.45 -12.20
N ILE A 106 -6.63 -18.39 -11.40
CA ILE A 106 -6.16 -18.45 -10.02
C ILE A 106 -7.16 -19.32 -9.24
N SER A 107 -6.72 -20.51 -8.81
CA SER A 107 -7.56 -21.48 -8.11
C SER A 107 -7.82 -21.15 -6.64
N PHE A 108 -7.17 -20.12 -6.11
CA PHE A 108 -7.31 -19.73 -4.71
C PHE A 108 -8.57 -18.89 -4.49
N PRO A 109 -9.62 -19.43 -3.81
CA PRO A 109 -10.93 -18.78 -3.75
C PRO A 109 -10.94 -17.47 -2.95
N TYR A 110 -9.95 -17.26 -2.07
CA TYR A 110 -9.83 -16.04 -1.26
C TYR A 110 -8.90 -15.00 -1.87
N TYR A 111 -8.39 -15.22 -3.09
CA TYR A 111 -7.41 -14.34 -3.72
C TYR A 111 -7.88 -12.87 -3.76
N SER A 112 -9.07 -12.63 -4.31
CA SER A 112 -9.61 -11.28 -4.47
C SER A 112 -9.87 -10.62 -3.11
N ALA A 113 -10.49 -11.35 -2.18
CA ALA A 113 -10.77 -10.83 -0.84
C ALA A 113 -9.47 -10.46 -0.10
N LEU A 114 -8.44 -11.31 -0.18
CA LEU A 114 -7.14 -11.05 0.44
C LEU A 114 -6.43 -9.87 -0.21
N LEU A 115 -6.45 -9.76 -1.54
CA LEU A 115 -5.87 -8.65 -2.28
C LEU A 115 -6.49 -7.30 -1.89
N TRP A 116 -7.82 -7.20 -1.91
CA TRP A 116 -8.53 -5.98 -1.53
C TRP A 116 -8.38 -5.66 -0.04
N GLY A 117 -8.30 -6.68 0.81
CA GLY A 117 -7.95 -6.53 2.23
C GLY A 117 -6.55 -5.92 2.41
N LEU A 118 -5.56 -6.42 1.68
CA LEU A 118 -4.18 -5.92 1.71
C LEU A 118 -4.05 -4.51 1.14
N ILE A 119 -4.80 -4.18 0.08
CA ILE A 119 -4.86 -2.81 -0.46
C ILE A 119 -5.47 -1.87 0.58
N SER A 120 -6.60 -2.24 1.19
CA SER A 120 -7.26 -1.43 2.22
C SER A 120 -6.36 -1.18 3.43
N LEU A 121 -5.66 -2.23 3.90
CA LEU A 121 -4.67 -2.12 4.97
C LEU A 121 -3.49 -1.23 4.54
N GLY A 122 -3.00 -1.38 3.31
CA GLY A 122 -1.92 -0.55 2.77
C GLY A 122 -2.29 0.93 2.68
N VAL A 123 -3.52 1.24 2.24
CA VAL A 123 -4.04 2.62 2.23
C VAL A 123 -4.11 3.16 3.67
N PHE A 124 -4.68 2.40 4.60
CA PHE A 124 -4.73 2.82 6.01
C PHE A 124 -3.33 3.10 6.57
N ASN A 125 -2.37 2.19 6.37
CA ASN A 125 -0.99 2.36 6.79
C ASN A 125 -0.34 3.59 6.16
N ARG A 126 -0.66 3.88 4.89
CA ARG A 126 -0.12 5.05 4.17
C ARG A 126 -0.59 6.36 4.78
N PHE A 127 -1.87 6.47 5.12
CA PHE A 127 -2.41 7.65 5.80
C PHE A 127 -1.78 7.80 7.20
N MET A 128 -1.68 6.70 7.95
CA MET A 128 -1.07 6.70 9.28
C MET A 128 0.41 7.12 9.23
N SER A 129 1.22 6.50 8.38
CA SER A 129 2.65 6.79 8.25
C SER A 129 2.89 8.23 7.83
N ARG A 130 2.07 8.76 6.91
CA ARG A 130 2.19 10.15 6.43
C ARG A 130 1.86 11.16 7.51
N ASN A 131 0.76 10.94 8.23
CA ASN A 131 0.33 11.81 9.31
C ASN A 131 1.40 11.87 10.41
N ILE A 132 1.97 10.73 10.80
CA ILE A 132 3.05 10.66 11.79
C ILE A 132 4.28 11.43 11.31
N LEU A 133 4.73 11.18 10.08
CA LEU A 133 5.92 11.83 9.52
C LEU A 133 5.78 13.36 9.50
N LEU A 134 4.64 13.87 9.05
CA LEU A 134 4.41 15.32 8.94
C LEU A 134 4.21 15.99 10.30
N GLN A 135 3.50 15.36 11.24
CA GLN A 135 3.39 15.88 12.61
C GLN A 135 4.76 15.99 13.29
N ARG A 136 5.62 14.97 13.12
CA ARG A 136 6.97 14.98 13.69
C ARG A 136 7.88 16.01 13.00
N LYS A 137 7.76 16.20 11.68
CA LYS A 137 8.47 17.27 10.98
C LYS A 137 8.03 18.67 11.46
N ALA A 138 6.72 18.91 11.57
CA ALA A 138 6.19 20.18 12.05
C ALA A 138 6.55 20.46 13.52
N GLY A 139 6.59 19.42 14.36
CA GLY A 139 7.05 19.53 15.75
C GLY A 139 8.53 19.92 15.87
N ARG A 140 9.40 19.41 14.99
CA ARG A 140 10.83 19.78 14.94
C ARG A 140 11.05 21.24 14.52
N VAL A 141 10.18 21.80 13.68
CA VAL A 141 10.27 23.21 13.25
C VAL A 141 9.90 24.17 14.39
N LYS A 142 9.08 23.74 15.36
CA LYS A 142 8.70 24.58 16.51
C LYS A 142 9.74 24.59 17.65
N SER A 143 10.74 23.70 17.61
CA SER A 143 11.76 23.57 18.65
C SER A 143 13.11 24.21 18.29
N VAL A 144 13.17 24.97 17.19
CA VAL A 144 14.33 25.74 16.72
C VAL A 144 13.93 27.20 16.70
#